data_AF-A0A963NYA9-F1
#
_entry.id   AF-A0A963NYA9-F1
#
_cell.length_a   1.000
_cell.length_b   1.000
_cell.length_c   1.000
_cell.angle_alpha   90.00
_cell.angle_beta   90.00
_cell.angle_gamma   90.00
#
_symmetry.space_group_name_H-M   'P 1'
#
loop_
_entity.id
_entity.type
_entity.pdbx_description
1 polymer ?
#
loop_
_entity_poly.entity_id
_entity_poly.type
_entity_poly.pdbx_seq_one_letter_code
_entity_poly.pdbx_strand_id
1 'polypeptide(L)' 'QCIKASHLFNLLDARGVISVTERQAYIGRVRNLAKACAETWLASREHG' A
#
# COMPACT_ATOMS: atom_id res chain seq x y z
N GLN A 1 5.32 2.50 -6.52
CA GLN A 1 4.90 3.38 -5.39
C GLN A 1 4.50 2.56 -4.15
N CYS A 2 3.85 1.39 -4.30
CA CYS A 2 3.43 0.53 -3.19
C CYS A 2 4.55 0.13 -2.21
N ILE A 3 5.71 -0.32 -2.70
CA ILE A 3 6.82 -0.76 -1.84
C ILE A 3 7.33 0.36 -0.91
N LYS A 4 7.40 1.60 -1.41
CA LYS A 4 7.81 2.77 -0.59
C LYS A 4 6.79 3.08 0.51
N ALA A 5 5.49 2.99 0.19
CA ALA A 5 4.42 3.20 1.15
C ALA A 5 4.38 2.11 2.23
N SER A 6 4.59 0.84 1.87
CA SER A 6 4.71 -0.28 2.83
C SER A 6 5.94 -0.14 3.73
N HIS A 7 7.08 0.31 3.20
CA HIS A 7 8.29 0.50 4.01
C HIS A 7 8.13 1.65 5.03
N LEU A 8 7.54 2.77 4.62
CA LEU A 8 7.23 3.90 5.51
C LEU A 8 6.24 3.51 6.61
N PHE A 9 5.23 2.69 6.28
CA PHE A 9 4.29 2.13 7.25
C PHE A 9 5.02 1.35 8.35
N ASN A 10 5.87 0.40 7.97
CA ASN A 10 6.58 -0.45 8.92
C ASN A 10 7.47 0.38 9.86
N LEU A 11 8.12 1.43 9.35
CA LEU A 11 8.93 2.34 10.16
C LEU A 11 8.12 3.18 11.16
N LEU A 12 6.93 3.64 10.76
CA LEU A 12 6.06 4.43 11.62
C LEU A 12 5.34 3.55 12.66
N ASP A 13 4.95 2.34 12.28
CA ASP A 13 4.34 1.34 13.15
C ASP A 13 5.33 0.85 14.23
N ALA A 14 6.58 0.54 13.83
CA ALA A 14 7.63 0.11 14.75
C ALA A 14 8.04 1.19 15.77
N ARG A 15 7.82 2.47 15.46
CA ARG A 15 8.04 3.58 16.40
C ARG A 15 6.84 3.87 17.31
N GLY A 16 5.72 3.15 17.14
CA GLY A 16 4.50 3.36 17.92
C GLY A 16 3.81 4.70 17.68
N VAL A 17 4.18 5.41 16.59
CA VAL A 17 3.71 6.78 16.30
C VAL A 17 2.31 6.77 15.66
N ILE A 18 1.86 5.62 15.16
CA ILE A 18 0.56 5.45 14.49
C ILE A 18 -0.46 4.86 15.49
N SER A 19 -1.57 5.58 15.71
CA SER A 19 -2.70 5.04 16.50
C SER A 19 -3.38 3.87 15.79
N VAL A 20 -4.12 3.04 16.54
CA VAL A 20 -4.83 1.87 15.99
C VAL A 20 -5.75 2.25 14.82
N THR A 21 -6.43 3.39 14.92
CA THR A 21 -7.33 3.92 13.87
C THR A 21 -6.55 4.35 12.62
N GLU A 22 -5.44 5.05 12.80
CA GLU A 22 -4.59 5.49 11.68
C GLU A 22 -3.94 4.30 10.97
N ARG A 23 -3.64 3.23 11.71
CA ARG A 23 -3.09 1.99 11.16
C ARG A 23 -4.05 1.37 10.14
N GLN A 24 -5.33 1.23 10.48
CA GLN A 24 -6.33 0.65 9.57
C GLN A 24 -6.49 1.49 8.29
N ALA A 25 -6.57 2.81 8.44
CA ALA A 25 -6.66 3.73 7.30
C ALA A 25 -5.42 3.66 6.40
N TYR A 26 -4.22 3.59 6.99
CA TYR A 26 -2.98 3.47 6.24
C TYR A 26 -2.89 2.14 5.49
N ILE A 27 -3.21 1.02 6.15
CA ILE A 27 -3.26 -0.30 5.52
C ILE A 27 -4.22 -0.29 4.33
N GLY A 28 -5.40 0.33 4.47
CA GLY A 28 -6.36 0.49 3.38
C GLY A 28 -5.75 1.20 2.16
N ARG A 29 -5.04 2.32 2.37
CA ARG A 29 -4.37 3.06 1.29
C ARG A 29 -3.29 2.22 0.59
N VAL A 30 -2.47 1.49 1.34
CA VAL A 30 -1.43 0.60 0.77
C VAL A 30 -2.08 -0.51 -0.06
N ARG A 31 -3.16 -1.11 0.45
CA ARG A 31 -3.89 -2.18 -0.26
C ARG A 31 -4.47 -1.68 -1.58
N ASN A 32 -5.08 -0.49 -1.59
CA ASN A 32 -5.61 0.12 -2.82
C ASN A 32 -4.50 0.39 -3.84
N LEU A 33 -3.34 0.87 -3.40
CA LEU A 33 -2.19 1.11 -4.27
C LEU A 33 -1.62 -0.19 -4.85
N ALA A 34 -1.55 -1.26 -4.05
CA ALA A 34 -1.14 -2.58 -4.52
C ALA A 34 -2.10 -3.12 -5.59
N LYS A 35 -3.42 -2.99 -5.34
CA LYS A 35 -4.46 -3.42 -6.28
C LYS A 35 -4.37 -2.69 -7.61
N ALA A 36 -4.23 -1.36 -7.58
CA ALA A 36 -4.10 -0.55 -8.80
C ALA A 36 -2.86 -0.92 -9.62
N CYS A 37 -1.73 -1.23 -8.96
CA CYS A 37 -0.54 -1.73 -9.66
C CYS A 37 -0.80 -3.10 -10.34
N ALA A 38 -1.50 -4.01 -9.66
CA ALA A 38 -1.84 -5.32 -10.22
C ALA A 38 -2.82 -5.22 -11.40
N GLU A 39 -3.85 -4.38 -11.29
CA GLU A 39 -4.83 -4.11 -12.36
C GLU A 39 -4.14 -3.51 -13.59
N THR A 40 -3.26 -2.52 -13.39
CA THR A 40 -2.49 -1.90 -14.48
C THR A 40 -1.61 -2.92 -15.20
N TRP A 41 -0.96 -3.82 -14.43
CA TRP A 41 -0.13 -4.88 -15.01
C TRP A 41 -0.98 -5.90 -15.79
N LEU A 42 -2.12 -6.34 -15.25
CA LEU A 42 -3.03 -7.25 -15.96
C LEU A 42 -3.52 -6.62 -17.28
N ALA A 43 -3.97 -5.37 -17.23
CA ALA A 43 -4.39 -4.62 -18.43
C ALA A 43 -3.25 -4.53 -19.46
N SER A 44 -2.00 -4.34 -19.03
CA SER A 44 -0.84 -4.33 -19.95
C SER A 44 -0.56 -5.69 -20.60
N ARG A 45 -1.05 -6.80 -20.03
CA ARG A 45 -0.87 -8.16 -20.57
C ARG A 45 -2.02 -8.65 -21.43
N GLU A 46 -3.22 -8.07 -21.30
CA GLU A 46 -4.38 -8.38 -22.16
C GLU A 46 -4.33 -7.67 -23.52
N HIS A 47 -3.49 -6.64 -23.66
CA HIS A 47 -3.26 -5.91 -24.91
C HIS A 47 -2.08 -6.44 -25.75
N GLY A 48 -1.48 -7.58 -25.38
CA GLY A 48 -0.35 -8.22 -26.07
C GLY A 48 -0.74 -9.46 -26.86
#